data_AF-A0A2V9JT55-F1
#
_entry.id   AF-A0A2V9JT55-F1
#
_cell.length_a   1.000
_cell.length_b   1.000
_cell.length_c   1.000
_cell.angle_alpha   90.00
_cell.angle_beta   90.00
_cell.angle_gamma   90.00
#
_symmetry.space_group_name_H-M   'P 1'
#
loop_
_entity.id
_entity.type
_entity.pdbx_description
1 polymer ?
#
loop_
_entity_poly.entity_id
_entity_poly.type
_entity_poly.pdbx_seq_one_letter_code
_entity_poly.pdbx_strand_id
1 'polypeptide(L)'
;MCPWPARCGVLAGPPPDEARAYRWKLPAPRRARLKEYRIGYVLDDPFCPVTPEVKEILAGVVAALGKEGAPLEEGWPEGVSPQATFDTYLPLLAAYIDLPEPALALLRQSEGKPWSAYAKLWMAGVNSSHREWLGRSEARLRARAAWQRYFRSHDAFLLPTAFVPAFPHDHAGTFFERVWIVEEEQRSDRPQDPCALRVAAARGHLRCWRPSTMHIDIACGPPPSIWPRGARNAALCTFTTDS
;
A
#
# COMPACT_ATOMS: atom_id res chain seq x y z
N MET A 1 4.20 -28.35 4.45
CA MET A 1 5.03 -27.41 5.24
C MET A 1 5.33 -26.19 4.38
N CYS A 2 5.02 -24.97 4.84
CA CYS A 2 5.30 -23.76 4.06
C CYS A 2 6.81 -23.47 4.03
N PRO A 3 7.45 -23.29 2.86
CA PRO A 3 8.90 -23.09 2.75
C PRO A 3 9.38 -21.65 3.06
N TRP A 4 8.47 -20.74 3.38
CA TRP A 4 8.77 -19.31 3.53
C TRP A 4 9.73 -18.96 4.69
N PRO A 5 9.58 -19.51 5.93
CA PRO A 5 10.44 -19.15 7.05
C PRO A 5 11.93 -19.44 6.80
N ALA A 6 12.22 -20.53 6.07
CA ALA A 6 13.58 -20.93 5.71
C ALA A 6 14.25 -19.92 4.74
N ARG A 7 13.49 -19.25 3.87
CA ARG A 7 14.05 -18.23 2.95
C ARG A 7 14.34 -16.92 3.66
N CYS A 8 13.48 -16.50 4.60
CA CYS A 8 13.73 -15.32 5.42
C CYS A 8 15.03 -15.45 6.24
N GLY A 9 15.35 -16.64 6.76
CA GLY A 9 16.59 -16.90 7.50
C GLY A 9 17.90 -16.72 6.72
N VAL A 10 17.86 -16.59 5.38
CA VAL A 10 19.03 -16.34 4.53
C VAL A 10 19.21 -14.84 4.24
N LEU A 11 18.11 -14.08 4.15
CA LEU A 11 18.13 -12.66 3.78
C LEU A 11 18.05 -11.72 4.99
N ALA A 12 17.52 -12.16 6.12
CA ALA A 12 17.34 -11.35 7.30
C ALA A 12 18.48 -11.54 8.31
N GLY A 13 18.96 -10.41 8.83
CA GLY A 13 20.11 -10.31 9.71
C GLY A 13 20.92 -9.05 9.41
N PRO A 14 21.98 -8.77 10.19
CA PRO A 14 22.88 -7.65 9.89
C PRO A 14 23.59 -7.83 8.55
N PRO A 15 23.84 -6.75 7.80
CA PRO A 15 24.83 -6.77 6.72
C PRO A 15 26.24 -7.10 7.27
N PRO A 16 27.21 -7.51 6.42
CA PRO A 16 28.48 -8.08 6.87
C PRO A 16 29.34 -7.17 7.77
N ASP A 17 29.21 -5.86 7.62
CA ASP A 17 29.84 -4.80 8.41
C ASP A 17 29.21 -4.67 9.81
N GLU A 18 27.88 -4.73 9.92
CA GLU A 18 27.18 -4.74 11.22
C GLU A 18 27.23 -6.10 11.92
N ALA A 19 27.54 -7.19 11.21
CA ALA A 19 27.51 -8.56 11.72
C ALA A 19 28.53 -8.83 12.86
N ARG A 20 29.36 -7.87 13.24
CA ARG A 20 30.18 -7.95 14.47
C ARG A 20 29.43 -7.50 15.72
N ALA A 21 28.43 -6.61 15.58
CA ALA A 21 27.75 -5.98 16.70
C ALA A 21 26.60 -6.83 17.27
N TYR A 22 25.86 -7.55 16.42
CA TYR A 22 24.78 -8.42 16.86
C TYR A 22 24.64 -9.71 16.04
N ARG A 23 23.82 -10.62 16.57
CA ARG A 23 23.32 -11.82 15.88
C ARG A 23 21.81 -11.73 15.84
N TRP A 24 21.23 -11.91 14.67
CA TRP A 24 19.77 -11.99 14.51
C TRP A 24 19.33 -13.45 14.49
N LYS A 25 18.19 -13.74 15.11
CA LYS A 25 17.56 -15.06 15.10
C LYS A 25 16.06 -14.87 14.97
N LEU A 26 15.47 -15.39 13.89
CA LEU A 26 14.02 -15.38 13.71
C LEU A 26 13.35 -16.19 14.84
N PRO A 27 12.42 -15.61 15.62
CA PRO A 27 11.62 -16.38 16.57
C PRO A 27 10.69 -17.36 15.83
N ALA A 28 10.28 -18.43 16.51
CA ALA A 28 9.25 -19.32 16.00
C ALA A 28 7.89 -18.57 15.87
N PRO A 29 6.97 -19.03 15.02
CA PRO A 29 5.61 -18.47 14.94
C PRO A 29 4.95 -18.45 16.32
N ARG A 30 4.29 -17.33 16.69
CA ARG A 30 3.73 -17.14 18.03
C ARG A 30 2.64 -18.16 18.39
N ARG A 31 1.90 -18.66 17.38
CA ARG A 31 0.79 -19.62 17.52
C ARG A 31 0.84 -20.69 16.42
N ALA A 32 0.20 -21.83 16.65
CA ALA A 32 0.21 -22.97 15.73
C ALA A 32 -1.09 -23.13 14.92
N ARG A 33 -2.22 -22.56 15.39
CA ARG A 33 -3.55 -22.75 14.78
C ARG A 33 -4.26 -21.41 14.61
N LEU A 34 -5.05 -21.25 13.53
CA LEU A 34 -5.76 -19.99 13.22
C LEU A 34 -6.62 -19.46 14.38
N LYS A 35 -7.37 -20.34 15.05
CA LYS A 35 -8.17 -20.02 16.24
C LYS A 35 -7.41 -19.47 17.46
N GLU A 36 -6.08 -19.46 17.43
CA GLU A 36 -5.22 -18.91 18.48
C GLU A 36 -4.71 -17.50 18.14
N TYR A 37 -4.84 -17.07 16.89
CA TYR A 37 -4.45 -15.74 16.41
C TYR A 37 -5.59 -14.74 16.60
N ARG A 38 -5.35 -13.65 17.32
CA ARG A 38 -6.28 -12.51 17.34
C ARG A 38 -5.96 -11.58 16.18
N ILE A 39 -6.93 -11.32 15.31
CA ILE A 39 -6.72 -10.61 14.04
C ILE A 39 -7.70 -9.44 13.95
N GLY A 40 -7.20 -8.21 13.99
CA GLY A 40 -8.03 -7.06 13.61
C GLY A 40 -8.10 -6.90 12.10
N TYR A 41 -9.12 -6.24 11.59
CA TYR A 41 -9.24 -5.96 10.17
C TYR A 41 -9.97 -4.65 9.86
N VAL A 42 -9.64 -4.07 8.70
CA VAL A 42 -10.46 -3.06 8.02
C VAL A 42 -10.58 -3.48 6.56
N LEU A 43 -11.77 -3.37 5.99
CA LEU A 43 -12.03 -3.74 4.57
C LEU A 43 -12.18 -2.53 3.64
N ASP A 44 -12.38 -1.34 4.18
CA ASP A 44 -12.74 -0.13 3.44
C ASP A 44 -12.53 1.11 4.34
N ASP A 45 -12.20 2.26 3.76
CA ASP A 45 -12.01 3.51 4.50
C ASP A 45 -12.44 4.72 3.64
N PRO A 46 -13.13 5.74 4.19
CA PRO A 46 -13.53 6.93 3.43
C PRO A 46 -12.37 7.70 2.78
N PHE A 47 -11.18 7.65 3.36
CA PHE A 47 -9.98 8.23 2.77
C PHE A 47 -9.56 7.45 1.52
N CYS A 48 -9.38 6.14 1.66
CA CYS A 48 -8.94 5.23 0.60
C CYS A 48 -10.00 4.14 0.29
N PRO A 49 -11.09 4.50 -0.42
CA PRO A 49 -12.21 3.59 -0.67
C PRO A 49 -11.82 2.43 -1.60
N VAL A 50 -12.35 1.24 -1.30
CA VAL A 50 -12.07 -0.01 -2.01
C VAL A 50 -13.19 -0.32 -3.03
N THR A 51 -12.83 -0.82 -4.23
CA THR A 51 -13.85 -1.22 -5.23
C THR A 51 -14.65 -2.44 -4.76
N PRO A 52 -15.88 -2.66 -5.26
CA PRO A 52 -16.74 -3.72 -4.77
C PRO A 52 -16.12 -5.10 -4.94
N GLU A 53 -15.44 -5.36 -6.06
CA GLU A 53 -14.87 -6.68 -6.35
C GLU A 53 -13.70 -7.01 -5.40
N VAL A 54 -12.88 -6.01 -5.06
CA VAL A 54 -11.80 -6.18 -4.07
C VAL A 54 -12.39 -6.36 -2.67
N LYS A 55 -13.42 -5.57 -2.32
CA LYS A 55 -14.09 -5.63 -1.02
C LYS A 55 -14.78 -6.98 -0.79
N GLU A 56 -15.45 -7.53 -1.81
CA GLU A 56 -16.05 -8.87 -1.79
C GLU A 56 -15.02 -9.98 -1.57
N ILE A 57 -13.88 -9.93 -2.27
CA ILE A 57 -12.79 -10.91 -2.09
C ILE A 57 -12.25 -10.86 -0.65
N LEU A 58 -12.00 -9.66 -0.12
CA LEU A 58 -11.48 -9.50 1.25
C LEU A 58 -12.52 -9.91 2.31
N ALA A 59 -13.81 -9.60 2.10
CA ALA A 59 -14.90 -10.08 2.95
C ALA A 59 -14.98 -11.62 2.96
N GLY A 60 -14.74 -12.26 1.80
CA GLY A 60 -14.61 -13.72 1.69
C GLY A 60 -13.46 -14.29 2.53
N VAL A 61 -12.32 -13.59 2.58
CA VAL A 61 -11.17 -13.98 3.44
C VAL A 61 -11.51 -13.84 4.92
N VAL A 62 -12.12 -12.73 5.34
CA VAL A 62 -12.59 -12.52 6.73
C VAL A 62 -13.59 -13.59 7.14
N ALA A 63 -14.58 -13.90 6.28
CA ALA A 63 -15.55 -14.95 6.53
C ALA A 63 -14.92 -16.36 6.61
N ALA A 64 -13.87 -16.64 5.83
CA ALA A 64 -13.13 -17.90 5.94
C ALA A 64 -12.36 -18.00 7.26
N LEU A 65 -11.68 -16.94 7.69
CA LEU A 65 -10.97 -16.89 8.98
C LEU A 65 -11.93 -17.07 10.16
N GLY A 66 -13.12 -16.47 10.09
CA GLY A 66 -14.17 -16.63 11.11
C GLY A 66 -14.70 -18.07 11.20
N LYS A 67 -14.86 -18.76 10.06
CA LYS A 67 -15.26 -20.19 10.02
C LYS A 67 -14.19 -21.12 10.64
N GLU A 68 -12.92 -20.78 10.51
CA GLU A 68 -11.80 -21.48 11.18
C GLU A 68 -11.67 -21.12 12.68
N GLY A 69 -12.57 -20.27 13.20
CA GLY A 69 -12.65 -19.89 14.61
C GLY A 69 -11.59 -18.90 15.07
N ALA A 70 -10.98 -18.13 14.17
CA ALA A 70 -10.10 -17.01 14.54
C ALA A 70 -10.92 -15.90 15.22
N PRO A 71 -10.48 -15.35 16.37
CA PRO A 71 -11.03 -14.11 16.91
C PRO A 71 -10.74 -12.93 15.98
N LEU A 72 -11.81 -12.27 15.52
CA LEU A 72 -11.76 -11.14 14.58
C LEU A 72 -12.31 -9.86 15.22
N GLU A 73 -11.66 -8.72 14.99
CA GLU A 73 -12.08 -7.39 15.46
C GLU A 73 -12.11 -6.41 14.27
N GLU A 74 -13.23 -5.74 14.01
CA GLU A 74 -13.33 -4.77 12.91
C GLU A 74 -13.02 -3.35 13.38
N GLY A 75 -12.17 -2.65 12.64
CA GLY A 75 -11.87 -1.23 12.86
C GLY A 75 -10.38 -0.91 12.95
N TRP A 76 -10.06 0.38 12.93
CA TRP A 76 -8.68 0.86 13.06
C TRP A 76 -8.19 0.86 14.51
N PRO A 77 -6.87 0.63 14.69
CA PRO A 77 -6.08 0.96 15.84
C PRO A 77 -6.53 2.16 16.67
N GLU A 78 -6.60 2.12 18.01
CA GLU A 78 -6.71 3.38 18.76
C GLU A 78 -5.50 4.30 18.47
N GLY A 79 -5.78 5.47 17.87
CA GLY A 79 -4.76 6.43 17.43
C GLY A 79 -4.10 6.10 16.09
N VAL A 80 -4.61 5.13 15.33
CA VAL A 80 -4.23 4.89 13.93
C VAL A 80 -5.24 5.60 13.02
N SER A 81 -4.74 6.39 12.06
CA SER A 81 -5.53 7.02 11.01
C SER A 81 -4.78 6.90 9.68
N PRO A 82 -5.40 6.36 8.61
CA PRO A 82 -4.77 6.27 7.29
C PRO A 82 -4.40 7.64 6.73
N GLN A 83 -5.32 8.60 6.81
CA GLN A 83 -5.14 9.97 6.35
C GLN A 83 -3.97 10.66 7.07
N ALA A 84 -3.98 10.68 8.41
CA ALA A 84 -2.88 11.31 9.17
C ALA A 84 -1.52 10.62 8.93
N THR A 85 -1.53 9.30 8.66
CA THR A 85 -0.32 8.56 8.29
C THR A 85 0.18 8.99 6.91
N PHE A 86 -0.70 9.15 5.93
CA PHE A 86 -0.38 9.59 4.56
C PHE A 86 0.11 11.05 4.53
N ASP A 87 -0.57 11.96 5.23
CA ASP A 87 -0.21 13.38 5.37
C ASP A 87 1.13 13.58 6.10
N THR A 88 1.55 12.60 6.90
CA THR A 88 2.88 12.53 7.52
C THR A 88 3.90 11.92 6.57
N TYR A 89 3.56 10.81 5.91
CA TYR A 89 4.44 10.05 5.03
C TYR A 89 4.88 10.82 3.79
N LEU A 90 3.94 11.41 3.04
CA LEU A 90 4.26 12.04 1.75
C LEU A 90 5.28 13.18 1.88
N PRO A 91 5.12 14.14 2.81
CA PRO A 91 6.10 15.22 2.95
C PRO A 91 7.45 14.73 3.48
N LEU A 92 7.49 13.68 4.33
CA LEU A 92 8.74 13.06 4.77
C LEU A 92 9.48 12.36 3.61
N LEU A 93 8.74 11.74 2.69
CA LEU A 93 9.29 11.12 1.48
C LEU A 93 9.80 12.18 0.49
N ALA A 94 9.01 13.22 0.25
CA ALA A 94 9.35 14.30 -0.67
C ALA A 94 10.53 15.17 -0.19
N ALA A 95 10.81 15.20 1.11
CA ALA A 95 12.03 15.79 1.67
C ALA A 95 13.29 14.89 1.51
N TYR A 96 13.13 13.64 1.09
CA TYR A 96 14.22 12.67 0.88
C TYR A 96 14.46 12.38 -0.61
N ILE A 97 13.40 12.33 -1.42
CA ILE A 97 13.50 12.11 -2.87
C ILE A 97 13.75 13.45 -3.56
N ASP A 98 14.95 13.61 -4.11
CA ASP A 98 15.25 14.68 -5.05
C ASP A 98 14.55 14.43 -6.39
N LEU A 99 13.80 15.41 -6.89
CA LEU A 99 13.14 15.39 -8.19
C LEU A 99 13.68 16.51 -9.07
N PRO A 100 13.95 16.24 -10.35
CA PRO A 100 14.46 17.28 -11.25
C PRO A 100 13.42 18.38 -11.45
N GLU A 101 13.89 19.61 -11.62
CA GLU A 101 13.06 20.82 -11.68
C GLU A 101 11.85 20.75 -12.65
N PRO A 102 11.90 20.11 -13.84
CA PRO A 102 10.71 19.92 -14.69
C PRO A 102 9.57 19.17 -14.00
N ALA A 103 9.87 18.19 -13.14
CA ALA A 103 8.86 17.48 -12.37
C ALA A 103 8.30 18.35 -11.22
N LEU A 104 9.16 19.12 -10.54
CA LEU A 104 8.73 20.08 -9.53
C LEU A 104 7.84 21.18 -10.14
N ALA A 105 8.14 21.65 -11.35
CA ALA A 105 7.31 22.61 -12.07
C ALA A 105 5.89 22.08 -12.34
N LEU A 106 5.74 20.82 -12.76
CA LEU A 106 4.42 20.17 -12.92
C LEU A 106 3.65 20.10 -11.59
N LEU A 107 4.33 19.81 -10.47
CA LEU A 107 3.70 19.77 -9.15
C LEU A 107 3.26 21.17 -8.68
N ARG A 108 4.06 22.21 -8.91
CA ARG A 108 3.67 23.61 -8.62
C ARG A 108 2.48 24.08 -9.47
N GLN A 109 2.34 23.57 -10.70
CA GLN A 109 1.25 23.89 -11.63
C GLN A 109 0.04 22.92 -11.53
N SER A 110 -0.07 22.19 -10.42
CA SER A 110 -1.12 21.17 -10.22
C SER A 110 -2.49 21.74 -9.81
N GLU A 111 -2.67 23.05 -9.71
CA GLU A 111 -3.97 23.63 -9.34
C GLU A 111 -5.08 23.27 -10.33
N GLY A 112 -6.28 22.98 -9.81
CA GLY A 112 -7.39 22.42 -10.60
C GLY A 112 -7.17 20.98 -11.10
N LYS A 113 -5.96 20.40 -10.95
CA LYS A 113 -5.71 19.00 -11.30
C LYS A 113 -6.25 18.07 -10.20
N PRO A 114 -6.64 16.83 -10.56
CA PRO A 114 -7.16 15.86 -9.60
C PRO A 114 -6.15 15.41 -8.53
N TRP A 115 -4.85 15.44 -8.85
CA TRP A 115 -3.74 15.17 -7.92
C TRP A 115 -3.25 16.42 -7.18
N SER A 116 -3.98 17.54 -7.22
CA SER A 116 -3.56 18.79 -6.55
C SER A 116 -3.29 18.63 -5.06
N ALA A 117 -4.06 17.80 -4.35
CA ALA A 117 -3.82 17.52 -2.93
C ALA A 117 -2.51 16.74 -2.68
N TYR A 118 -2.25 15.70 -3.47
CA TYR A 118 -0.97 14.98 -3.48
C TYR A 118 0.21 15.93 -3.74
N ALA A 119 0.09 16.77 -4.77
CA ALA A 119 1.14 17.69 -5.16
C ALA A 119 1.39 18.79 -4.11
N LYS A 120 0.35 19.26 -3.42
CA LYS A 120 0.46 20.17 -2.25
C LYS A 120 1.25 19.51 -1.11
N LEU A 121 0.96 18.25 -0.77
CA LEU A 121 1.72 17.50 0.24
C LEU A 121 3.18 17.29 -0.19
N TRP A 122 3.42 16.95 -1.46
CA TRP A 122 4.77 16.79 -1.99
C TRP A 122 5.57 18.09 -1.91
N MET A 123 5.02 19.21 -2.39
CA MET A 123 5.68 20.51 -2.35
C MET A 123 5.91 21.01 -0.91
N ALA A 124 5.01 20.68 0.03
CA ALA A 124 5.24 20.94 1.45
C ALA A 124 6.44 20.15 2.02
N GLY A 125 6.70 18.94 1.52
CA GLY A 125 7.90 18.16 1.85
C GLY A 125 9.17 18.75 1.26
N VAL A 126 9.18 19.03 -0.05
CA VAL A 126 10.32 19.64 -0.76
C VAL A 126 10.74 20.97 -0.11
N ASN A 127 9.77 21.78 0.33
CA ASN A 127 10.03 23.08 0.96
C ASN A 127 10.15 23.01 2.50
N SER A 128 10.13 21.82 3.12
CA SER A 128 10.17 21.69 4.59
C SER A 128 11.50 22.12 5.18
N SER A 129 11.46 22.96 6.21
CA SER A 129 12.62 23.14 7.09
C SER A 129 12.94 21.86 7.88
N HIS A 130 14.19 21.72 8.33
CA HIS A 130 14.58 20.59 9.18
C HIS A 130 13.72 20.48 10.46
N ARG A 131 13.25 21.61 11.02
CA ARG A 131 12.36 21.62 12.19
C ARG A 131 10.99 21.01 11.88
N GLU A 132 10.40 21.32 10.72
CA GLU A 132 9.11 20.74 10.30
C GLU A 132 9.26 19.25 10.00
N TRP A 133 10.38 18.86 9.37
CA TRP A 133 10.72 17.45 9.14
C TRP A 133 10.88 16.66 10.46
N LEU A 134 11.48 17.26 11.50
CA LEU A 134 11.54 16.66 12.83
C LEU A 134 10.15 16.51 13.47
N GLY A 135 9.28 17.52 13.36
CA GLY A 135 7.90 17.44 13.86
C GLY A 135 7.07 16.35 13.17
N ARG A 136 7.21 16.21 11.84
CA ARG A 136 6.60 15.09 11.08
C ARG A 136 7.22 13.74 11.44
N SER A 137 8.52 13.70 11.70
CA SER A 137 9.19 12.49 12.20
C SER A 137 8.68 12.06 13.57
N GLU A 138 8.31 13.00 14.45
CA GLU A 138 7.64 12.70 15.72
C GLU A 138 6.25 12.09 15.47
N ALA A 139 5.44 12.66 14.57
CA ALA A 139 4.12 12.11 14.21
C ALA A 139 4.24 10.66 13.68
N ARG A 140 5.24 10.37 12.84
CA ARG A 140 5.58 9.01 12.39
C ARG A 140 5.91 8.06 13.56
N LEU A 141 6.64 8.53 14.57
CA LEU A 141 6.94 7.74 15.77
C LEU A 141 5.69 7.51 16.64
N ARG A 142 4.78 8.49 16.76
CA ARG A 142 3.50 8.32 17.45
C ARG A 142 2.62 7.27 16.75
N ALA A 143 2.54 7.29 15.42
CA ALA A 143 1.83 6.28 14.63
C ALA A 143 2.44 4.87 14.80
N ARG A 144 3.78 4.75 14.79
CA ARG A 144 4.47 3.49 15.13
C ARG A 144 4.13 3.01 16.54
N ALA A 145 4.09 3.90 17.52
CA ALA A 145 3.76 3.55 18.90
C ALA A 145 2.29 3.10 19.06
N ALA A 146 1.35 3.62 18.25
CA ALA A 146 -0.02 3.12 18.21
C ALA A 146 -0.09 1.66 17.74
N TRP A 147 0.60 1.35 16.64
CA TRP A 147 0.73 -0.04 16.16
C TRP A 147 1.41 -0.96 17.18
N GLN A 148 2.47 -0.51 17.86
CA GLN A 148 3.10 -1.31 18.93
C GLN A 148 2.17 -1.55 20.12
N ARG A 149 1.33 -0.58 20.52
CA ARG A 149 0.31 -0.82 21.56
C ARG A 149 -0.70 -1.88 21.11
N TYR A 150 -1.13 -1.83 19.86
CA TYR A 150 -2.06 -2.79 19.27
C TYR A 150 -1.52 -4.23 19.24
N PHE A 151 -0.28 -4.42 18.78
CA PHE A 151 0.34 -5.76 18.68
C PHE A 151 0.70 -6.42 20.01
N ARG A 152 0.48 -5.75 21.16
CA ARG A 152 0.55 -6.38 22.50
C ARG A 152 -0.66 -7.27 22.79
N SER A 153 -1.82 -6.96 22.22
CA SER A 153 -3.07 -7.72 22.44
C SER A 153 -3.49 -8.55 21.23
N HIS A 154 -3.02 -8.17 20.03
CA HIS A 154 -3.35 -8.77 18.74
C HIS A 154 -2.13 -9.37 18.04
N ASP A 155 -2.34 -10.44 17.27
CA ASP A 155 -1.27 -11.14 16.59
C ASP A 155 -1.00 -10.63 15.16
N ALA A 156 -2.04 -10.15 14.46
CA ALA A 156 -1.97 -9.64 13.09
C ALA A 156 -3.07 -8.59 12.83
N PHE A 157 -2.92 -7.83 11.74
CA PHE A 157 -3.94 -6.92 11.23
C PHE A 157 -4.11 -7.12 9.72
N LEU A 158 -5.35 -7.22 9.24
CA LEU A 158 -5.69 -7.40 7.83
C LEU A 158 -6.22 -6.09 7.23
N LEU A 159 -5.64 -5.67 6.11
CA LEU A 159 -6.08 -4.50 5.35
C LEU A 159 -5.90 -4.73 3.83
N PRO A 160 -6.62 -4.00 2.96
CA PRO A 160 -6.35 -3.98 1.53
C PRO A 160 -4.90 -3.55 1.24
N THR A 161 -4.17 -4.33 0.45
CA THR A 161 -2.85 -3.91 -0.08
C THR A 161 -2.99 -2.97 -1.29
N ALA A 162 -4.11 -3.08 -2.01
CA ALA A 162 -4.51 -2.21 -3.10
C ALA A 162 -6.03 -2.04 -3.07
N PHE A 163 -6.51 -0.87 -3.50
CA PHE A 163 -7.92 -0.48 -3.44
C PHE A 163 -8.70 -0.84 -4.72
N VAL A 164 -7.99 -1.15 -5.80
CA VAL A 164 -8.49 -1.51 -7.13
C VAL A 164 -7.79 -2.77 -7.65
N PRO A 165 -8.40 -3.54 -8.58
CA PRO A 165 -7.68 -4.57 -9.33
C PRO A 165 -6.52 -4.01 -10.16
N ALA A 166 -5.63 -4.88 -10.64
CA ALA A 166 -4.57 -4.48 -11.56
C ALA A 166 -5.17 -3.98 -12.89
N PHE A 167 -4.95 -2.69 -13.19
CA PHE A 167 -5.38 -2.05 -14.43
C PHE A 167 -4.45 -2.40 -15.61
N PRO A 168 -4.92 -2.33 -16.87
CA PRO A 168 -4.07 -2.50 -18.05
C PRO A 168 -2.90 -1.51 -18.07
N HIS A 169 -1.80 -1.82 -18.77
CA HIS A 169 -0.71 -0.86 -18.90
C HIS A 169 -1.05 0.24 -19.91
N ASP A 170 -1.10 1.49 -19.45
CA ASP A 170 -1.00 2.66 -20.32
C ASP A 170 0.46 3.13 -20.40
N HIS A 171 0.98 3.16 -21.62
CA HIS A 171 2.33 3.62 -21.96
C HIS A 171 2.34 5.03 -22.56
N ALA A 172 1.17 5.63 -22.82
CA ALA A 172 1.07 7.01 -23.28
C ALA A 172 1.46 8.00 -22.17
N GLY A 173 1.99 9.15 -22.59
CA GLY A 173 2.31 10.27 -21.71
C GLY A 173 3.31 9.97 -20.58
N THR A 174 3.51 11.00 -19.76
CA THR A 174 4.28 10.96 -18.52
C THR A 174 3.45 10.38 -17.36
N PHE A 175 4.11 10.07 -16.24
CA PHE A 175 3.45 9.61 -15.01
C PHE A 175 2.31 10.52 -14.54
N PHE A 176 2.47 11.85 -14.69
CA PHE A 176 1.46 12.85 -14.28
C PHE A 176 0.34 13.07 -15.29
N GLU A 177 0.43 12.51 -16.51
CA GLU A 177 -0.63 12.60 -17.52
C GLU A 177 -1.52 11.36 -17.54
N ARG A 178 -1.10 10.27 -16.88
CA ARG A 178 -1.85 9.02 -16.81
C ARG A 178 -2.99 9.11 -15.81
N VAL A 179 -4.13 8.61 -16.25
CA VAL A 179 -5.43 8.90 -15.68
C VAL A 179 -6.27 7.63 -15.71
N TRP A 180 -6.75 7.21 -14.54
CA TRP A 180 -7.54 5.99 -14.40
C TRP A 180 -8.94 6.32 -13.88
N ILE A 181 -9.95 5.77 -14.54
CA ILE A 181 -11.36 5.90 -14.16
C ILE A 181 -11.75 4.61 -13.42
N VAL A 182 -12.12 4.76 -12.16
CA VAL A 182 -12.91 3.77 -11.42
C VAL A 182 -14.39 4.11 -11.64
N GLU A 183 -15.24 3.09 -11.78
CA GLU A 183 -16.59 3.20 -12.36
C GLU A 183 -17.51 4.23 -11.67
N GLU A 184 -18.38 4.85 -12.48
CA GLU A 184 -19.08 6.11 -12.15
C GLU A 184 -20.07 5.97 -10.96
N GLU A 185 -20.64 4.78 -10.77
CA GLU A 185 -21.65 4.49 -9.75
C GLU A 185 -21.11 4.56 -8.31
N GLN A 186 -19.79 4.39 -8.10
CA GLN A 186 -19.18 4.57 -6.76
C GLN A 186 -19.02 6.04 -6.33
N ARG A 187 -19.29 7.02 -7.21
CA ARG A 187 -18.70 8.36 -7.10
C ARG A 187 -19.66 9.52 -6.76
N SER A 188 -20.96 9.27 -6.65
CA SER A 188 -21.99 10.29 -6.40
C SER A 188 -21.97 10.86 -4.97
N ASP A 189 -21.92 10.01 -3.95
CA ASP A 189 -22.56 10.34 -2.66
C ASP A 189 -21.64 10.88 -1.55
N ARG A 190 -20.33 11.10 -1.79
CA ARG A 190 -19.38 11.49 -0.73
C ARG A 190 -18.35 12.56 -1.16
N PRO A 191 -17.95 13.47 -0.25
CA PRO A 191 -16.77 14.31 -0.42
C PRO A 191 -15.51 13.47 -0.66
N GLN A 192 -14.60 13.93 -1.53
CA GLN A 192 -13.48 13.13 -2.03
C GLN A 192 -12.14 13.67 -1.55
N ASP A 193 -11.31 12.77 -1.00
CA ASP A 193 -10.07 13.08 -0.30
C ASP A 193 -8.80 12.56 -1.03
N PRO A 194 -7.58 12.99 -0.63
CA PRO A 194 -6.40 13.08 -1.50
C PRO A 194 -5.91 11.85 -2.28
N CYS A 195 -6.23 10.63 -1.84
CA CYS A 195 -5.76 9.41 -2.51
C CYS A 195 -6.74 8.86 -3.57
N ALA A 196 -7.97 9.38 -3.65
CA ALA A 196 -8.95 9.04 -4.68
C ALA A 196 -8.89 10.01 -5.87
N LEU A 197 -7.87 9.85 -6.73
CA LEU A 197 -7.69 10.68 -7.95
C LEU A 197 -9.01 10.81 -8.75
N ARG A 198 -9.39 12.05 -9.07
CA ARG A 198 -10.53 12.37 -9.93
C ARG A 198 -10.13 12.43 -11.41
N VAL A 199 -11.12 12.41 -12.29
CA VAL A 199 -10.98 12.54 -13.74
C VAL A 199 -12.16 13.36 -14.26
N ALA A 200 -11.96 14.17 -15.30
CA ALA A 200 -13.05 14.78 -16.04
C ALA A 200 -13.42 13.89 -17.24
N ALA A 201 -14.69 13.56 -17.40
CA ALA A 201 -15.16 12.69 -18.48
C ALA A 201 -15.09 13.41 -19.84
N ALA A 202 -14.23 12.92 -20.74
CA ALA A 202 -14.33 13.23 -22.16
C ALA A 202 -15.25 12.17 -22.81
N ARG A 203 -16.46 12.57 -23.24
CA ARG A 203 -17.36 11.70 -24.01
C ARG A 203 -16.75 11.44 -25.40
N GLY A 204 -16.08 10.31 -25.56
CA GLY A 204 -15.40 9.90 -26.79
C GLY A 204 -15.76 8.47 -27.22
N HIS A 205 -16.77 8.35 -28.08
CA HIS A 205 -17.18 7.19 -28.88
C HIS A 205 -16.59 5.80 -28.55
N LEU A 206 -17.40 4.97 -27.89
CA LEU A 206 -17.22 3.52 -27.83
C LEU A 206 -17.13 2.91 -29.25
N ARG A 207 -16.01 2.24 -29.55
CA ARG A 207 -15.95 1.20 -30.58
C ARG A 207 -15.38 -0.08 -29.99
N CYS A 208 -16.23 -1.09 -29.90
CA CYS A 208 -15.85 -2.44 -29.51
C CYS A 208 -14.82 -3.01 -30.50
N TRP A 209 -13.71 -3.55 -30.01
CA TRP A 209 -12.74 -4.29 -30.81
C TRP A 209 -12.51 -5.68 -30.21
N ARG A 210 -12.64 -6.71 -31.05
CA ARG A 210 -12.41 -8.12 -30.67
C ARG A 210 -10.90 -8.42 -30.68
N PRO A 211 -10.43 -9.40 -29.88
CA PRO A 211 -9.01 -9.71 -29.77
C PRO A 211 -8.48 -10.42 -31.03
N SER A 212 -7.31 -9.99 -31.50
CA SER A 212 -6.51 -10.71 -32.50
C SER A 212 -5.12 -11.01 -31.92
N THR A 213 -4.68 -12.25 -32.10
CA THR A 213 -3.44 -12.84 -31.55
C THR A 213 -2.19 -12.54 -32.39
N MET A 214 -1.09 -12.11 -31.74
CA MET A 214 0.33 -12.45 -32.01
C MET A 214 1.23 -11.73 -30.97
N HIS A 215 2.00 -12.45 -30.12
CA HIS A 215 3.46 -12.74 -30.25
C HIS A 215 4.36 -11.47 -30.19
N ILE A 216 5.04 -11.21 -29.07
CA ILE A 216 6.45 -11.62 -28.74
C ILE A 216 7.42 -10.97 -29.77
N ASP A 217 8.35 -10.07 -29.45
CA ASP A 217 9.39 -9.99 -28.40
C ASP A 217 9.83 -8.52 -28.13
N ILE A 218 10.23 -8.18 -26.90
CA ILE A 218 11.52 -7.51 -26.58
C ILE A 218 11.92 -7.95 -25.16
N ALA A 219 13.12 -8.51 -25.01
CA ALA A 219 13.72 -8.83 -23.72
C ALA A 219 14.75 -7.76 -23.29
N CYS A 220 14.67 -7.33 -22.02
CA CYS A 220 15.85 -6.90 -21.25
C CYS A 220 15.97 -7.83 -20.04
N GLY A 221 17.09 -8.53 -19.92
CA GLY A 221 17.24 -9.70 -19.03
C GLY A 221 17.67 -9.36 -17.57
N PRO A 222 17.36 -10.25 -16.59
CA PRO A 222 17.74 -10.12 -15.17
C PRO A 222 19.07 -10.90 -14.90
N PRO A 223 19.32 -11.73 -13.85
CA PRO A 223 18.46 -12.70 -13.11
C PRO A 223 18.67 -12.68 -11.57
N PRO A 224 18.19 -13.66 -10.75
CA PRO A 224 17.11 -14.64 -10.96
C PRO A 224 16.01 -14.62 -9.86
N SER A 225 14.75 -14.85 -10.25
CA SER A 225 13.91 -15.76 -9.46
C SER A 225 12.98 -16.56 -10.38
N ILE A 226 13.16 -17.89 -10.36
CA ILE A 226 12.34 -18.82 -11.13
C ILE A 226 10.99 -18.94 -10.42
N TRP A 227 9.91 -18.57 -11.13
CA TRP A 227 8.54 -18.86 -10.73
C TRP A 227 7.90 -19.79 -11.76
N PRO A 228 7.30 -20.93 -11.35
CA PRO A 228 6.55 -21.79 -12.26
C PRO A 228 5.27 -21.07 -12.72
N ARG A 229 4.83 -21.36 -13.96
CA ARG A 229 3.59 -20.81 -14.52
C ARG A 229 2.40 -21.24 -13.65
N GLY A 230 1.65 -20.28 -13.10
CA GLY A 230 0.34 -20.54 -12.47
C GLY A 230 0.03 -19.85 -11.15
N ALA A 231 0.96 -19.11 -10.53
CA ALA A 231 0.72 -18.45 -9.25
C ALA A 231 -0.29 -17.29 -9.37
N ARG A 232 -1.53 -17.50 -8.92
CA ARG A 232 -2.53 -16.45 -8.69
C ARG A 232 -2.40 -15.91 -7.26
N ASN A 233 -2.38 -14.59 -7.12
CA ASN A 233 -2.62 -13.79 -5.91
C ASN A 233 -1.97 -14.29 -4.59
N ALA A 234 -0.83 -13.67 -4.21
CA ALA A 234 -0.27 -13.78 -2.86
C ALA A 234 -0.47 -12.46 -2.10
N ALA A 235 -1.19 -12.51 -0.98
CA ALA A 235 -1.34 -11.36 -0.08
C ALA A 235 -0.07 -11.17 0.78
N LEU A 236 0.34 -9.92 1.00
CA LEU A 236 1.49 -9.58 1.84
C LEU A 236 1.03 -9.33 3.28
N CYS A 237 1.20 -10.31 4.18
CA CYS A 237 1.03 -10.09 5.61
C CYS A 237 2.33 -9.53 6.21
N THR A 238 2.30 -8.29 6.69
CA THR A 238 3.41 -7.69 7.44
C THR A 238 3.38 -8.16 8.90
N PHE A 239 4.40 -8.89 9.32
CA PHE A 239 4.59 -9.30 10.71
C PHE A 239 5.49 -8.30 11.45
N THR A 240 5.01 -7.78 12.57
CA THR A 240 5.82 -7.01 13.53
C THR A 240 6.32 -7.92 14.66
N THR A 241 7.56 -7.71 15.09
CA THR A 241 8.15 -8.33 16.28
C THR A 241 8.26 -7.29 17.39
N ASP A 242 7.56 -7.50 18.49
CA ASP A 242 7.91 -6.85 19.76
C ASP A 242 8.99 -7.68 20.48
N SER A 243 9.79 -6.99 21.29
CA SER A 243 10.87 -7.53 22.14
C SER A 243 10.44 -7.58 23.61
#